data_AF-A0A1Q3KID4-F1
#
_entry.id   AF-A0A1Q3KID4-F1
#
_cell.length_a   1.000
_cell.length_b   1.000
_cell.length_c   1.000
_cell.angle_alpha   90.00
_cell.angle_beta   90.00
_cell.angle_gamma   90.00
#
_symmetry.space_group_name_H-M   'P 1'
#
loop_
_entity.id
_entity.type
_entity.pdbx_description
1 polymer ?
#
loop_
_entity_poly.entity_id
_entity_poly.type
_entity_poly.pdbx_seq_one_letter_code
_entity_poly.pdbx_strand_id
1 'polypeptide(L)'
;MNDGKPVLSKKRQPEGFAERRRLLARHGFTTKTDRLPGAARDDILDAIACCRTALLIGQGLATRLGPADARDRYGLPMNIWF
;
A
#
# COMPACT_ATOMS: atom_id res chain seq x y z
N MET A 1 -1.32 4.16 6.29
CA MET A 1 -1.93 4.88 5.12
C MET A 1 -3.22 5.70 5.40
N ASN A 2 -4.24 5.21 6.11
CA ASN A 2 -5.48 5.97 6.38
C ASN A 2 -5.71 6.19 7.88
N ASP A 3 -4.67 6.64 8.59
CA ASP A 3 -4.68 6.85 10.05
C ASP A 3 -5.17 5.62 10.84
N GLY A 4 -4.73 4.43 10.41
CA GLY A 4 -5.13 3.14 10.99
C GLY A 4 -6.55 2.69 10.66
N LYS A 5 -7.34 3.48 9.91
CA LYS A 5 -8.73 3.16 9.57
C LYS A 5 -8.81 2.37 8.26
N PRO A 6 -9.57 1.26 8.22
CA PRO A 6 -9.76 0.50 6.99
C PRO A 6 -10.57 1.31 5.97
N VAL A 7 -10.27 1.11 4.68
CA VAL A 7 -11.10 1.61 3.57
C VAL A 7 -12.16 0.55 3.26
N LEU A 8 -13.42 0.83 3.61
CA LEU A 8 -14.53 -0.14 3.53
C LEU A 8 -15.06 -0.35 2.11
N SER A 9 -14.90 0.64 1.25
CA SER A 9 -15.30 0.55 -0.15
C SER A 9 -14.49 -0.53 -0.88
N LYS A 10 -15.19 -1.34 -1.69
CA LYS A 10 -14.56 -2.44 -2.44
C LYS A 10 -13.55 -1.89 -3.45
N LYS A 11 -12.29 -2.34 -3.34
CA LYS A 11 -11.15 -1.89 -4.17
C LYS A 11 -11.42 -1.95 -5.68
N ARG A 12 -12.10 -3.00 -6.14
CA ARG A 12 -12.42 -3.22 -7.56
C ARG A 12 -13.56 -2.33 -8.07
N GLN A 13 -14.37 -1.76 -7.19
CA GLN A 13 -15.46 -0.87 -7.57
C GLN A 13 -14.94 0.54 -7.86
N PRO A 14 -15.57 1.30 -8.77
CA PRO A 14 -15.12 2.64 -9.12
C PRO A 14 -14.96 3.58 -7.92
N GLU A 15 -15.89 3.54 -6.96
CA GLU A 15 -15.81 4.32 -5.72
C GLU A 15 -14.59 3.97 -4.88
N GLY A 16 -14.38 2.68 -4.61
CA GLY A 16 -13.26 2.26 -3.76
C GLY A 16 -11.90 2.43 -4.42
N PHE A 17 -11.86 2.41 -5.75
CA PHE A 17 -10.70 2.82 -6.52
C PHE A 17 -10.42 4.32 -6.37
N ALA A 18 -11.44 5.17 -6.55
CA ALA A 18 -11.31 6.61 -6.44
C ALA A 18 -10.91 7.06 -5.02
N GLU A 19 -11.47 6.43 -3.99
CA GLU A 19 -11.13 6.69 -2.59
C GLU A 19 -9.65 6.40 -2.30
N ARG A 20 -9.15 5.23 -2.72
CA ARG A 20 -7.74 4.86 -2.55
C ARG A 20 -6.81 5.78 -3.34
N ARG A 21 -7.19 6.17 -4.55
CA ARG A 21 -6.43 7.16 -5.33
C ARG A 21 -6.33 8.51 -4.62
N ARG A 22 -7.43 9.02 -4.06
CA ARG A 22 -7.41 10.27 -3.26
C ARG A 22 -6.52 10.13 -2.03
N LEU A 23 -6.59 8.98 -1.35
CA LEU A 23 -5.77 8.69 -0.18
C LEU A 23 -4.26 8.73 -0.52
N LEU A 24 -3.86 8.07 -1.61
CA LEU A 24 -2.47 8.08 -2.07
C LEU A 24 -2.02 9.48 -2.53
N ALA A 25 -2.91 10.26 -3.14
CA ALA A 25 -2.61 11.64 -3.54
C ALA A 25 -2.33 12.56 -2.34
N ARG A 26 -3.09 12.42 -1.22
CA ARG A 26 -2.80 13.13 0.05
C ARG A 26 -1.40 12.85 0.60
N HIS A 27 -0.82 11.74 0.17
CA HIS A 27 0.45 11.20 0.60
C HIS A 27 1.60 11.46 -0.39
N GLY A 28 1.38 12.35 -1.36
CA GLY A 28 2.40 12.80 -2.33
C GLY A 28 2.43 12.00 -3.64
N PHE A 29 1.58 10.99 -3.81
CA PHE A 29 1.55 10.17 -5.02
C PHE A 29 0.44 10.64 -5.97
N THR A 30 0.75 11.64 -6.79
CA THR A 30 -0.17 12.21 -7.79
C THR A 30 -0.10 11.53 -9.16
N THR A 31 0.66 10.43 -9.27
CA THR A 31 0.86 9.68 -10.51
C THR A 31 -0.47 9.24 -11.13
N LYS A 32 -0.56 9.33 -12.45
CA LYS A 32 -1.70 8.78 -13.20
C LYS A 32 -1.82 7.28 -12.92
N THR A 33 -3.02 6.86 -12.56
CA THR A 33 -3.36 5.46 -12.25
C THR A 33 -4.13 4.84 -13.42
N ASP A 34 -3.70 5.19 -14.63
CA ASP A 34 -4.27 4.68 -15.87
C ASP A 34 -3.86 3.22 -16.06
N ARG A 35 -4.71 2.42 -16.70
CA ARG A 35 -4.43 0.99 -16.89
C ARG A 35 -3.15 0.80 -17.73
N LEU A 36 -2.23 -0.01 -17.22
CA LEU A 36 -1.05 -0.46 -17.95
C LEU A 36 -1.32 -1.83 -18.60
N PRO A 37 -0.75 -2.13 -19.79
CA PRO A 37 -0.84 -3.46 -20.40
C PRO A 37 -0.31 -4.54 -19.43
N GLY A 38 -1.06 -5.63 -19.27
CA GLY A 38 -0.70 -6.74 -18.36
C GLY A 38 -1.01 -6.52 -16.88
N ALA A 39 -1.49 -5.34 -16.48
CA ALA A 39 -1.86 -5.04 -15.08
C ALA A 39 -3.35 -4.71 -14.96
N ALA A 40 -3.96 -5.17 -13.87
CA ALA A 40 -5.24 -4.65 -13.43
C ALA A 40 -5.06 -3.21 -12.92
N ARG A 41 -6.12 -2.41 -13.03
CA ARG A 41 -6.06 -1.00 -12.62
C ARG A 41 -5.69 -0.86 -11.13
N ASP A 42 -6.16 -1.79 -10.31
CA ASP A 42 -5.93 -1.79 -8.87
C ASP A 42 -4.55 -2.34 -8.46
N ASP A 43 -3.82 -3.02 -9.35
CA ASP A 43 -2.41 -3.38 -9.15
C ASP A 43 -1.52 -2.13 -9.07
N ILE A 44 -1.89 -1.09 -9.84
CA ILE A 44 -1.17 0.19 -9.83
C ILE A 44 -1.32 0.88 -8.48
N LEU A 45 -2.50 0.79 -7.85
CA LEU A 45 -2.71 1.32 -6.51
C LEU A 45 -1.86 0.57 -5.49
N ASP A 46 -1.74 -0.75 -5.62
CA ASP A 46 -0.92 -1.56 -4.71
C ASP A 46 0.57 -1.26 -4.90
N ALA A 47 1.05 -1.09 -6.13
CA ALA A 47 2.42 -0.69 -6.40
C ALA A 47 2.76 0.68 -5.78
N ILE A 48 1.88 1.67 -5.92
CA ILE A 48 2.06 2.99 -5.30
C ILE A 48 2.04 2.89 -3.76
N ALA A 49 1.14 2.08 -3.20
CA ALA A 49 1.11 1.81 -1.76
C ALA A 49 2.42 1.16 -1.28
N CYS A 50 2.97 0.19 -2.02
CA CYS A 50 4.27 -0.41 -1.73
C CYS A 50 5.40 0.63 -1.76
N CYS A 51 5.44 1.51 -2.75
CA CYS A 51 6.42 2.60 -2.82
C CYS A 51 6.32 3.53 -1.60
N ARG A 52 5.10 3.88 -1.17
CA ARG A 52 4.90 4.67 0.05
C ARG A 52 5.45 3.96 1.28
N THR A 53 5.11 2.69 1.47
CA THR A 53 5.58 1.91 2.62
C THR A 53 7.11 1.78 2.62
N ALA A 54 7.72 1.54 1.45
CA ALA A 54 9.18 1.51 1.31
C ALA A 54 9.84 2.84 1.70
N LEU A 55 9.25 3.97 1.31
CA LEU A 55 9.72 5.30 1.72
C LEU A 55 9.65 5.49 3.24
N LEU A 56 8.54 5.10 3.86
CA LEU A 56 8.37 5.17 5.31
C LEU A 56 9.38 4.27 6.05
N ILE A 57 9.67 3.08 5.54
CA ILE A 57 10.69 2.19 6.09
C ILE A 57 12.06 2.86 6.02
N GLY A 58 12.43 3.41 4.86
CA GLY A 58 13.71 4.12 4.69
C GLY A 58 13.86 5.35 5.58
N GLN A 59 12.74 5.99 5.96
CA GLN A 59 12.71 7.13 6.87
C GLN A 59 12.62 6.74 8.36
N GLY A 60 12.44 5.45 8.68
CA GLY A 60 12.20 4.99 10.06
C GLY A 60 10.81 5.38 10.60
N LEU A 61 9.86 5.71 9.74
CA LEU A 61 8.51 6.16 10.09
C LEU A 61 7.43 5.07 9.89
N ALA A 62 7.79 3.95 9.26
CA ALA A 62 6.84 2.86 9.02
C ALA A 62 6.46 2.15 10.33
N THR A 63 5.21 1.72 10.42
CA THR A 63 4.77 0.86 11.52
C THR A 63 4.88 -0.59 11.13
N ARG A 64 5.52 -1.39 11.97
CA ARG A 64 5.55 -2.86 11.84
C ARG A 64 4.41 -3.47 12.64
N LEU A 65 3.68 -4.41 12.03
CA LEU A 65 2.77 -5.31 12.72
C LEU A 65 3.48 -6.61 13.08
N GLY A 66 3.35 -7.00 14.34
CA GLY A 66 3.90 -8.25 14.86
C GLY A 66 5.38 -8.18 15.28
N PRO A 67 5.93 -9.32 15.73
CA PRO A 67 7.31 -9.42 16.22
C PRO A 67 8.34 -9.04 15.15
N ALA A 68 9.49 -8.53 15.58
CA ALA A 68 10.59 -8.13 14.70
C ALA A 68 11.25 -9.31 13.98
N ASP A 69 11.31 -10.42 14.68
CA ASP A 69 12.07 -11.63 14.40
C ASP A 69 11.22 -12.74 13.77
N ALA A 70 9.95 -12.45 13.45
CA ALA A 70 9.08 -13.38 12.76
C ALA A 70 9.67 -13.76 11.38
N ARG A 71 10.00 -15.05 11.23
CA ARG A 71 10.55 -15.63 9.99
C ARG A 71 9.75 -16.84 9.58
N ASP A 72 9.67 -17.08 8.27
CA ASP A 72 9.09 -18.31 7.74
C ASP A 72 10.06 -19.51 7.89
N ARG A 73 9.63 -20.68 7.41
CA ARG A 73 10.44 -21.91 7.44
C ARG A 73 11.74 -21.84 6.63
N TYR A 74 11.92 -20.79 5.81
CA TYR A 74 13.10 -20.55 4.99
C TYR A 74 13.96 -19.39 5.52
N GLY A 75 13.59 -18.79 6.65
CA GLY A 75 14.31 -17.67 7.27
C GLY A 75 13.96 -16.30 6.69
N LEU A 76 12.95 -16.20 5.81
CA LEU A 76 12.53 -14.93 5.22
C LEU A 76 11.73 -14.11 6.24
N PRO A 77 11.98 -12.78 6.37
CA PRO A 77 11.19 -11.92 7.24
C PRO A 77 9.71 -11.91 6.84
N MET A 78 8.83 -12.13 7.81
CA MET A 78 7.37 -12.18 7.61
C MET A 78 6.66 -10.96 8.23
N ASN A 79 7.35 -9.82 8.27
CA ASN A 79 6.80 -8.61 8.85
C ASN A 79 5.81 -7.92 7.90
N ILE A 80 4.71 -7.42 8.46
CA ILE A 80 3.74 -6.60 7.72
C ILE A 80 3.99 -5.13 8.10
N TRP A 81 4.04 -4.24 7.10
CA TRP A 81 4.39 -2.82 7.25
C TRP A 81 3.31 -1.89 6.66
N PHE A 82 3.11 -0.71 7.24
CA PHE A 82 2.15 0.30 6.74
C PHE A 82 2.43 1.75 7.15
#